data_AF-A0A3M1J649-F1
#
_entry.id   AF-A0A3M1J649-F1
#
_cell.length_a   1.000
_cell.length_b   1.000
_cell.length_c   1.000
_cell.angle_alpha   90.00
_cell.angle_beta   90.00
_cell.angle_gamma   90.00
#
_symmetry.space_group_name_H-M   'P 1'
#
loop_
_entity.id
_entity.type
_entity.pdbx_description
1 polymer ?
#
loop_
_entity_poly.entity_id
_entity_poly.type
_entity_poly.pdbx_seq_one_letter_code
_entity_poly.pdbx_strand_id
1 'polypeptide(L)' 'MTKQEKALIIADMLEELYPQTPIPLDHKDPYTLLIAVLLSAQCTDERVNQVTPDLFALADNPFDMARVPVEEIKAI' A
#
# COMPACT_ATOMS: atom_id res chain seq x y z
N MET A 1 22.44 6.38 -28.91
CA MET A 1 21.34 5.87 -28.07
C MET A 1 20.41 7.01 -27.72
N THR A 2 19.13 6.91 -28.09
CA THR A 2 18.07 7.87 -27.73
C THR A 2 17.62 7.67 -26.28
N LYS A 3 16.85 8.61 -25.73
CA LYS A 3 16.23 8.45 -24.40
C LYS A 3 15.29 7.23 -24.36
N GLN A 4 14.59 6.96 -25.46
CA GLN A 4 13.67 5.84 -25.57
C GLN A 4 14.43 4.51 -25.59
N GLU A 5 15.49 4.40 -26.38
CA GLU A 5 16.36 3.21 -26.41
C GLU A 5 16.98 2.92 -25.04
N LYS A 6 17.41 3.97 -24.32
CA LYS A 6 17.95 3.81 -22.97
C LYS A 6 16.89 3.32 -21.97
N ALA A 7 15.66 3.83 -22.06
CA ALA A 7 14.57 3.44 -21.17
C ALA A 7 14.20 1.96 -21.33
N LEU A 8 14.18 1.45 -22.56
CA LEU A 8 13.93 0.04 -22.84
C LEU A 8 15.01 -0.86 -22.22
N ILE A 9 16.30 -0.51 -22.41
CA ILE A 9 17.40 -1.27 -21.80
C ILE A 9 17.29 -1.30 -20.27
N ILE A 10 16.93 -0.17 -19.65
CA ILE A 10 16.73 -0.12 -18.18
C ILE A 10 15.55 -0.98 -17.75
N ALA A 11 14.44 -0.98 -18.50
CA ALA A 11 13.28 -1.82 -18.20
C ALA A 11 13.65 -3.31 -18.25
N ASP A 12 14.33 -3.75 -19.32
CA ASP A 12 14.79 -5.15 -19.46
C ASP A 12 15.69 -5.56 -18.29
N MET A 13 16.62 -4.68 -17.88
CA MET A 13 17.49 -4.92 -16.72
C MET A 13 16.71 -5.01 -15.40
N LEU A 14 15.68 -4.18 -15.22
CA LEU A 14 14.84 -4.21 -14.02
C LEU A 14 13.97 -5.48 -13.97
N GLU A 15 13.45 -5.94 -15.11
CA GLU A 15 12.71 -7.20 -15.22
C GLU A 15 13.59 -8.42 -14.90
N GLU A 16 14.86 -8.41 -15.32
CA GLU A 16 15.83 -9.46 -14.97
C GLU A 16 16.20 -9.44 -13.48
N LEU A 17 16.42 -8.25 -12.90
CA LEU A 17 16.80 -8.09 -11.50
C LEU A 17 15.64 -8.36 -10.53
N TYR A 18 14.41 -8.02 -10.93
CA TYR A 18 13.20 -8.12 -10.11
C TYR A 18 12.10 -8.91 -10.85
N PRO A 19 12.30 -10.21 -11.11
CA PRO A 19 11.39 -11.01 -11.94
C PRO A 19 10.01 -11.23 -11.30
N GLN A 20 9.87 -10.97 -10.00
CA GLN A 20 8.63 -11.01 -9.25
C GLN A 20 8.59 -9.80 -8.31
N THR A 21 7.60 -8.94 -8.49
CA THR A 21 7.38 -7.77 -7.65
C THR A 21 6.12 -7.97 -6.81
N PRO A 22 6.23 -8.26 -5.51
CA PRO A 22 5.06 -8.40 -4.65
C PRO A 22 4.37 -7.05 -4.47
N ILE A 23 3.09 -7.09 -4.11
CA ILE A 23 2.39 -5.88 -3.65
C ILE A 23 2.92 -5.57 -2.24
N PRO A 24 3.49 -4.38 -1.99
CA PRO A 24 4.23 -4.12 -0.75
C PRO A 24 3.34 -3.86 0.47
N LEU A 25 2.07 -3.53 0.24
CA LEU A 25 1.08 -3.24 1.29
C LEU A 25 0.21 -4.45 1.55
N ASP A 26 0.08 -4.85 2.80
CA ASP A 26 -0.77 -5.98 3.20
C ASP A 26 -2.25 -5.57 3.11
N HIS A 27 -3.01 -6.33 2.32
CA HIS A 27 -4.42 -6.08 2.06
C HIS A 27 -5.12 -7.39 1.68
N LYS A 28 -6.45 -7.44 1.85
CA LYS A 28 -7.26 -8.61 1.49
C LYS A 28 -8.27 -8.33 0.38
N ASP A 29 -8.53 -7.06 0.10
CA ASP A 29 -9.51 -6.60 -0.87
C ASP A 29 -9.17 -5.18 -1.39
N PRO A 30 -9.88 -4.67 -2.41
CA PRO A 30 -9.61 -3.33 -2.94
C PRO A 30 -9.81 -2.18 -1.95
N TYR A 31 -10.67 -2.34 -0.94
CA TYR A 31 -10.92 -1.28 0.04
C TYR A 31 -9.75 -1.17 1.03
N THR A 32 -9.34 -2.28 1.61
CA THR A 32 -8.18 -2.34 2.51
C THR A 32 -6.89 -1.89 1.80
N LEU A 33 -6.73 -2.22 0.51
CA LEU A 33 -5.63 -1.68 -0.30
C LEU A 33 -5.71 -0.16 -0.46
N LEU A 34 -6.88 0.38 -0.79
CA LEU A 34 -7.08 1.83 -0.92
C LEU A 34 -6.69 2.55 0.37
N ILE A 35 -7.13 2.06 1.52
CA ILE A 35 -6.81 2.67 2.82
C ILE A 35 -5.31 2.55 3.12
N ALA A 36 -4.68 1.39 2.87
CA ALA A 36 -3.24 1.22 3.05
C ALA A 36 -2.43 2.20 2.15
N VAL A 37 -2.85 2.41 0.91
CA VAL A 37 -2.23 3.38 -0.02
C VAL A 37 -2.41 4.83 0.47
N LEU A 38 -3.56 5.17 1.06
CA LEU A 38 -3.76 6.50 1.64
C LEU A 38 -2.83 6.75 2.83
N LEU A 39 -2.60 5.72 3.66
CA LEU A 39 -1.71 5.79 4.82
C LEU A 39 -0.22 5.78 4.44
N SER A 40 0.15 5.26 3.27
CA SER A 40 1.55 5.24 2.82
C SER A 40 2.08 6.62 2.40
N ALA A 41 1.21 7.61 2.27
CA ALA A 41 1.61 8.98 2.00
C ALA A 41 2.61 9.49 3.04
N GLN A 42 3.86 9.75 2.61
CA GLN A 42 4.97 10.17 3.49
C GLN A 42 5.27 9.18 4.63
N CYS A 43 4.99 7.89 4.44
CA CYS A 43 5.25 6.79 5.36
C CYS A 43 5.98 5.64 4.66
N THR A 44 6.41 4.62 5.40
CA THR A 44 6.99 3.40 4.83
C THR A 44 5.94 2.29 4.79
N ASP A 45 6.01 1.42 3.77
CA ASP A 45 5.11 0.28 3.65
C ASP A 45 5.16 -0.62 4.89
N GLU A 46 6.35 -0.81 5.46
CA GLU A 46 6.54 -1.55 6.73
C GLU A 46 5.71 -0.96 7.87
N ARG A 47 5.71 0.36 8.03
CA ARG A 47 4.96 1.01 9.11
C ARG A 47 3.45 0.98 8.86
N VAL A 48 3.03 1.07 7.61
CA VAL A 48 1.63 0.88 7.24
C VAL A 48 1.19 -0.54 7.60
N ASN A 49 1.97 -1.56 7.23
CA ASN A 49 1.65 -2.97 7.52
C ASN A 49 1.69 -3.31 9.02
N GLN A 50 2.38 -2.53 9.85
CA GLN A 50 2.33 -2.66 11.31
C GLN A 50 1.02 -2.12 11.91
N VAL A 51 0.40 -1.10 11.30
CA VAL A 51 -0.77 -0.39 11.83
C VAL A 51 -2.09 -0.90 11.25
N THR A 52 -2.08 -1.28 9.97
CA THR A 52 -3.29 -1.72 9.26
C THR A 52 -3.99 -2.94 9.86
N PRO A 53 -3.33 -3.93 10.50
CA PRO A 53 -4.04 -5.05 11.13
C PRO A 53 -4.98 -4.60 12.23
N ASP A 54 -4.54 -3.67 13.10
CA ASP A 54 -5.36 -3.15 14.20
C ASP A 54 -6.47 -2.22 13.66
N LEU A 55 -6.15 -1.39 12.65
CA LEU A 55 -7.14 -0.54 11.98
C LEU A 55 -8.25 -1.36 11.31
N PHE A 56 -7.90 -2.45 10.64
CA PHE A 56 -8.88 -3.31 9.96
C PHE A 56 -9.59 -4.27 10.92
N ALA A 57 -9.01 -4.55 12.08
CA ALA A 57 -9.75 -5.21 13.16
C ALA A 57 -10.85 -4.30 13.73
N LEU A 58 -10.63 -2.97 13.75
CA LEU A 58 -11.64 -1.98 14.14
C LEU A 58 -12.75 -1.86 13.09
N ALA A 59 -12.38 -1.70 11.81
CA ALA A 59 -13.29 -1.77 10.67
C ALA A 59 -12.54 -2.01 9.35
N ASP A 60 -12.95 -3.01 8.60
CA ASP A 60 -12.32 -3.43 7.34
C ASP A 60 -13.15 -3.06 6.10
N ASN A 61 -14.24 -2.32 6.27
CA ASN A 61 -15.14 -1.93 5.21
C ASN A 61 -15.66 -0.49 5.43
N PRO A 62 -16.07 0.20 4.35
CA PRO A 62 -16.41 1.63 4.43
C PRO A 62 -17.64 1.92 5.29
N PHE A 63 -18.58 0.98 5.40
CA PHE A 63 -19.82 1.18 6.17
C PHE A 63 -19.55 1.19 7.67
N ASP A 64 -18.68 0.30 8.14
CA ASP A 64 -18.29 0.21 9.54
C ASP A 64 -17.28 1.32 9.89
N MET A 65 -16.28 1.57 9.03
CA MET A 65 -15.27 2.61 9.25
C MET A 65 -15.91 4.01 9.37
N ALA A 66 -16.97 4.28 8.59
CA ALA A 66 -17.69 5.55 8.67
C ALA A 66 -18.41 5.79 10.01
N ARG A 67 -18.60 4.74 10.82
CA ARG A 67 -19.24 4.81 12.15
C ARG A 67 -18.23 4.91 13.29
N VAL A 68 -16.94 4.66 13.01
CA VAL A 68 -15.86 4.72 14.00
C VAL A 68 -15.56 6.20 14.31
N PRO A 69 -15.57 6.62 15.59
CA PRO A 69 -15.12 7.94 15.97
C PRO A 69 -13.67 8.19 15.54
N VAL A 70 -13.39 9.37 14.98
CA VAL A 70 -12.04 9.73 14.50
C VAL A 70 -10.96 9.57 15.59
N GLU A 71 -11.31 9.80 16.86
CA GLU A 71 -10.36 9.64 17.96
C GLU A 71 -9.99 8.17 18.24
N GLU A 72 -10.89 7.22 17.93
CA GLU A 72 -10.55 5.79 18.01
C GLU A 72 -9.60 5.40 16.87
N ILE A 73 -9.78 5.95 15.66
CA ILE A 73 -8.87 5.73 14.52
C ILE A 73 -7.46 6.27 14.83
N LYS A 74 -7.36 7.46 15.44
CA LYS A 74 -6.07 8.09 15.79
C LYS A 74 -5.33 7.40 16.95
N ALA A 75 -6.04 6.60 17.74
CA ALA A 75 -5.47 5.90 18.89
C ALA A 75 -4.72 4.62 18.48
N ILE A 76 -4.90 4.19 17.23
CA ILE A 76 -4.13 3.13 16.56
C ILE A 76 -2.82 3.73 16.03
#